data_AF-A0A426Z2X3-F1
#
_entry.id   AF-A0A426Z2X3-F1
#
_cell.length_a   1.000
_cell.length_b   1.000
_cell.length_c   1.000
_cell.angle_alpha   90.00
_cell.angle_beta   90.00
_cell.angle_gamma   90.00
#
_symmetry.space_group_name_H-M   'P 1'
#
loop_
_entity.id
_entity.type
_entity.pdbx_description
1 polymer ?
#
loop_
_entity_poly.entity_id
_entity_poly.type
_entity_poly.pdbx_seq_one_letter_code
_entity_poly.pdbx_strand_id
1 'polypeptide(L)'
;FLSHCSSRDAGFHVDDAEVTLNVCLGKDFFGGDLFFRGIRCDKHVNTEAQPEEILDYSHVPGQAVLHRGRHRHGARPTTSGHRINMLLWCRSSVFREMKKYQKDFSSWCGECQREKKERHSQSVAATKLAFFKAGGGSNT
;
A
#
# COMPACT_ATOMS: atom_id res chain seq x y z
N PHE A 1 -11.95 -17.65 11.17
CA PHE A 1 -12.16 -18.17 9.81
C PHE A 1 -10.82 -18.45 9.19
N LEU A 2 -10.36 -19.71 9.24
CA LEU A 2 -9.20 -20.14 8.47
C LEU A 2 -9.69 -20.32 7.02
N SER A 3 -9.36 -19.39 6.12
CA SER A 3 -9.58 -19.62 4.70
C SER A 3 -8.49 -20.58 4.21
N HIS A 4 -8.91 -21.73 3.69
CA HIS A 4 -8.00 -22.67 3.04
C HIS A 4 -7.70 -22.13 1.63
N CYS A 5 -6.68 -21.27 1.51
CA CYS A 5 -6.18 -20.81 0.23
C CYS A 5 -5.15 -21.82 -0.27
N SER A 6 -5.52 -22.60 -1.29
CA SER A 6 -4.62 -23.57 -1.92
C SER A 6 -3.42 -22.82 -2.51
N SER A 7 -2.20 -23.24 -2.12
CA SER A 7 -0.93 -22.53 -2.30
C SER A 7 -0.39 -22.49 -3.73
N ARG A 8 -1.19 -22.02 -4.69
CA ARG A 8 -0.73 -21.74 -6.05
C ARG A 8 -0.92 -20.26 -6.33
N ASP A 9 0.06 -19.48 -5.86
CA ASP A 9 0.21 -18.04 -6.11
C ASP A 9 -0.96 -17.19 -5.56
N ALA A 10 -0.78 -16.64 -4.36
CA ALA A 10 -1.59 -15.51 -3.93
C ALA A 10 -1.11 -14.30 -4.74
N GLY A 11 -1.61 -14.20 -5.97
CA GLY A 11 -1.20 -13.19 -6.97
C GLY A 11 -1.42 -11.76 -6.48
N PHE A 12 -1.26 -10.77 -7.35
CA PHE A 12 -1.36 -9.37 -6.92
C PHE A 12 -2.78 -8.99 -6.46
N HIS A 13 -2.96 -8.62 -5.19
CA HIS A 13 -4.26 -8.33 -4.58
C HIS A 13 -4.17 -7.34 -3.40
N VAL A 14 -5.33 -7.07 -2.80
CA VAL A 14 -5.49 -6.42 -1.48
C VAL A 14 -6.37 -7.31 -0.61
N ASP A 15 -6.21 -7.25 0.70
CA ASP A 15 -7.07 -8.00 1.62
C ASP A 15 -8.38 -7.24 1.88
N ASP A 16 -9.48 -7.99 2.05
CA ASP A 16 -10.70 -7.47 2.67
C ASP A 16 -10.56 -7.42 4.22
N ALA A 17 -9.56 -6.68 4.68
CA ALA A 17 -9.23 -6.47 6.08
C ALA A 17 -8.74 -5.04 6.32
N GLU A 18 -8.84 -4.56 7.56
CA GLU A 18 -8.15 -3.33 7.94
C GLU A 18 -6.66 -3.61 8.18
N VAL A 19 -6.35 -4.73 8.83
CA VAL A 19 -5.01 -5.20 9.15
C VAL A 19 -4.92 -6.71 8.90
N THR A 20 -3.78 -7.15 8.38
CA THR A 20 -3.45 -8.55 8.15
C THR A 20 -2.16 -8.90 8.89
N LEU A 21 -2.19 -10.00 9.63
CA LEU A 21 -1.02 -10.64 10.23
C LEU A 21 -0.73 -11.93 9.46
N ASN A 22 0.49 -12.06 8.97
CA ASN A 22 0.98 -13.23 8.25
C ASN A 22 2.19 -13.80 8.99
N VAL A 23 2.05 -14.99 9.59
CA VAL A 23 3.10 -15.65 10.37
C VAL A 23 3.67 -16.81 9.57
N CYS A 24 4.98 -16.87 9.41
CA CYS A 24 5.66 -18.00 8.78
C CYS A 24 5.81 -19.14 9.77
N LEU A 25 5.08 -20.23 9.54
CA LEU A 25 5.14 -21.46 10.34
C LEU A 25 5.90 -22.60 9.64
N GLY A 26 6.34 -22.36 8.39
CA GLY A 26 7.15 -23.31 7.63
C GLY A 26 8.48 -23.60 8.31
N LYS A 27 9.10 -24.73 7.94
CA LYS A 27 10.42 -25.13 8.45
C LYS A 27 11.50 -24.79 7.43
N ASP A 28 11.60 -25.57 6.36
CA ASP A 28 12.59 -25.41 5.29
C ASP A 28 11.86 -25.25 3.95
N PHE A 29 11.95 -24.08 3.33
CA PHE A 29 11.43 -23.79 1.99
C PHE A 29 12.24 -22.69 1.29
N PHE A 30 12.12 -22.63 -0.04
CA PHE A 30 12.75 -21.60 -0.87
C PHE A 30 11.71 -20.91 -1.76
N GLY A 31 11.96 -19.64 -2.10
CA GLY A 31 10.97 -18.79 -2.77
C GLY A 31 9.82 -18.42 -1.83
N GLY A 32 8.65 -18.09 -2.36
CA GLY A 32 7.53 -17.68 -1.51
C GLY A 32 7.63 -16.28 -0.92
N ASP A 33 8.55 -15.45 -1.45
CA ASP A 33 8.76 -14.07 -1.02
C ASP A 33 7.46 -13.29 -1.12
N LEU A 34 7.18 -12.48 -0.09
CA LEU A 34 6.09 -11.52 -0.14
C LEU A 34 6.54 -10.32 -0.95
N PHE A 35 5.68 -9.81 -1.83
CA PHE A 35 5.95 -8.58 -2.54
C PHE A 35 4.84 -7.57 -2.28
N PHE A 36 5.21 -6.32 -2.05
CA PHE A 36 4.35 -5.20 -1.70
C PHE A 36 4.54 -4.05 -2.68
N ARG A 37 3.45 -3.40 -3.08
CA ARG A 37 3.42 -2.39 -4.14
C ARG A 37 2.62 -1.15 -3.70
N GLY A 38 2.91 -0.68 -2.49
CA GLY A 38 2.32 0.53 -1.92
C GLY A 38 0.84 0.39 -1.55
N ILE A 39 0.40 1.35 -0.74
CA ILE A 39 -0.95 1.41 -0.19
C ILE A 39 -1.80 2.34 -1.06
N ARG A 40 -3.04 1.93 -1.37
CA ARG A 40 -3.96 2.68 -2.24
C ARG A 40 -5.38 2.79 -1.71
N CYS A 41 -5.98 3.96 -1.90
CA CYS A 41 -7.40 4.17 -1.68
C CYS A 41 -8.23 3.51 -2.80
N ASP A 42 -9.55 3.46 -2.60
CA ASP A 42 -10.49 2.86 -3.56
C ASP A 42 -10.39 3.50 -4.96
N LYS A 43 -10.09 4.80 -5.04
CA LYS A 43 -9.92 5.53 -6.31
C LYS A 43 -8.64 5.17 -7.06
N HIS A 44 -7.59 4.79 -6.34
CA HIS A 44 -6.24 4.63 -6.88
C HIS A 44 -5.74 3.18 -6.85
N VAL A 45 -6.59 2.20 -6.54
CA VAL A 45 -6.19 0.80 -6.35
C VAL A 45 -5.45 0.21 -7.55
N ASN A 46 -5.79 0.65 -8.77
CA ASN A 46 -5.20 0.18 -10.02
C ASN A 46 -4.04 1.05 -10.55
N THR A 47 -3.63 2.11 -9.85
CA THR A 47 -2.52 2.97 -10.29
C THR A 47 -1.18 2.25 -10.16
N GLU A 48 -0.18 2.58 -10.96
CA GLU A 48 1.12 1.91 -10.84
C GLU A 48 1.79 2.21 -9.49
N ALA A 49 2.69 1.32 -9.06
CA ALA A 49 3.53 1.56 -7.90
C ALA A 49 4.77 2.36 -8.31
N GLN A 50 5.17 3.29 -7.47
CA GLN A 50 6.43 4.03 -7.63
C GLN A 50 7.59 3.22 -7.06
N PRO A 51 8.84 3.47 -7.50
CA PRO A 51 10.02 2.75 -7.03
C PRO A 51 10.13 2.69 -5.49
N GLU A 52 9.78 3.76 -4.80
CA GLU A 52 9.86 3.86 -3.33
C GLU A 52 8.79 3.04 -2.60
N GLU A 53 7.80 2.54 -3.33
CA GLU A 53 6.69 1.73 -2.80
C GLU A 53 6.88 0.23 -3.04
N ILE A 54 7.96 -0.15 -3.73
CA ILE A 54 8.30 -1.53 -4.07
C ILE A 54 9.10 -2.12 -2.91
N LEU A 55 8.52 -3.12 -2.25
CA LEU A 55 9.20 -3.88 -1.21
C LEU A 55 9.00 -5.37 -1.49
N ASP A 56 10.10 -6.12 -1.59
CA ASP A 56 10.09 -7.58 -1.66
C ASP A 56 10.74 -8.09 -0.36
N TYR A 57 10.08 -9.02 0.31
CA TYR A 57 10.43 -9.52 1.64
C TYR A 57 10.47 -11.04 1.64
N SER A 58 11.65 -11.58 1.92
CA SER A 58 11.83 -13.01 2.11
C SER A 58 11.25 -13.45 3.43
N HIS A 59 10.22 -14.30 3.37
CA HIS A 59 9.50 -14.74 4.55
C HIS A 59 10.35 -15.72 5.35
N VAL A 60 10.58 -15.41 6.63
CA VAL A 60 11.47 -16.21 7.49
C VAL A 60 10.64 -17.04 8.47
N PRO A 61 10.88 -18.36 8.58
CA PRO A 61 10.31 -19.21 9.62
C PRO A 61 10.35 -18.57 11.02
N GLY A 62 9.22 -18.60 11.72
CA GLY A 62 9.07 -18.03 13.06
C GLY A 62 8.86 -16.51 13.11
N GLN A 63 8.92 -15.81 11.98
CA GLN A 63 8.64 -14.37 11.90
C GLN A 63 7.19 -14.09 11.46
N ALA A 64 6.75 -12.87 11.72
CA ALA A 64 5.45 -12.39 11.32
C ALA A 64 5.54 -11.04 10.60
N VAL A 65 4.72 -10.87 9.57
CA VAL A 65 4.50 -9.60 8.88
C VAL A 65 3.13 -9.07 9.26
N LEU A 66 3.10 -7.85 9.80
CA LEU A 66 1.88 -7.10 10.04
C LEU A 66 1.76 -6.00 8.98
N HIS A 67 0.68 -5.99 8.21
CA HIS A 67 0.46 -4.97 7.18
C HIS A 67 -0.99 -4.51 7.13
N ARG A 68 -1.22 -3.34 6.53
CA ARG A 68 -2.56 -2.86 6.21
C ARG A 68 -3.18 -3.77 5.16
N GLY A 69 -4.47 -4.09 5.27
CA GLY A 69 -5.14 -4.88 4.24
C GLY A 69 -5.21 -4.17 2.89
N ARG A 70 -5.19 -2.83 2.90
CA ARG A 70 -5.07 -1.98 1.69
C ARG A 70 -3.66 -1.93 1.07
N HIS A 71 -2.67 -2.56 1.68
CA HIS A 71 -1.35 -2.68 1.08
C HIS A 71 -1.43 -3.70 -0.05
N ARG A 72 -1.19 -3.26 -1.28
CA ARG A 72 -1.27 -4.15 -2.44
C ARG A 72 -0.09 -5.09 -2.42
N HIS A 73 -0.33 -6.39 -2.48
CA HIS A 73 0.71 -7.38 -2.27
C HIS A 73 0.38 -8.73 -2.91
N GLY A 74 1.34 -9.65 -2.83
CA GLY A 74 1.16 -11.05 -3.20
C GLY A 74 2.33 -11.88 -2.70
N ALA A 75 2.38 -13.15 -3.07
CA ALA A 75 3.48 -14.06 -2.77
C ALA A 75 4.07 -14.62 -4.06
N ARG A 76 5.39 -14.61 -4.19
CA ARG A 76 6.08 -15.31 -5.28
C ARG A 76 5.88 -16.83 -5.17
N PRO A 77 6.08 -17.59 -6.25
CA PRO A 77 6.03 -19.04 -6.19
C PRO A 77 7.04 -19.60 -5.18
N THR A 78 6.63 -20.62 -4.42
CA THR A 78 7.56 -21.47 -3.66
C THR A 78 8.25 -22.40 -4.65
N THR A 79 9.57 -22.39 -4.66
CA THR A 79 10.39 -23.15 -5.62
C THR A 79 10.87 -24.48 -5.04
N SER A 80 10.90 -24.62 -3.70
CA SER A 80 11.24 -25.85 -3.00
C SER A 80 10.67 -25.86 -1.58
N GLY A 81 10.44 -27.04 -1.02
CA GLY A 81 9.89 -27.24 0.32
C GLY A 81 8.41 -26.90 0.45
N HIS A 82 7.94 -26.78 1.70
CA HIS A 82 6.53 -26.48 2.01
C HIS A 82 6.43 -25.19 2.81
N ARG A 83 5.95 -24.13 2.15
CA ARG A 83 5.64 -22.85 2.80
C ARG A 83 4.29 -22.95 3.51
N ILE A 84 4.32 -22.87 4.83
CA ILE A 84 3.13 -22.90 5.69
C ILE A 84 3.05 -21.55 6.39
N ASN A 85 1.94 -20.84 6.22
CA ASN A 85 1.71 -19.56 6.88
C ASN A 85 0.38 -19.60 7.65
N MET A 86 0.34 -18.92 8.80
CA MET A 86 -0.92 -18.55 9.45
C MET A 86 -1.28 -17.13 9.03
N LEU A 87 -2.48 -16.96 8.46
CA LEU A 87 -3.04 -15.65 8.12
C LEU A 87 -4.18 -15.30 9.08
N LEU A 88 -4.13 -14.10 9.64
CA LEU A 88 -5.21 -13.51 10.42
C LEU A 88 -5.62 -12.17 9.80
N TRP A 89 -6.86 -12.12 9.32
CA TRP A 89 -7.50 -10.90 8.82
C TRP A 89 -8.33 -10.25 9.91
N CYS A 90 -7.91 -9.06 10.34
CA CYS A 90 -8.60 -8.29 11.37
C CYS A 90 -9.56 -7.30 10.72
N ARG A 91 -10.85 -7.49 11.00
CA ARG A 91 -11.96 -6.65 10.50
C ARG A 91 -12.67 -5.92 11.64
N SER A 92 -13.01 -4.65 11.44
CA SER A 92 -13.79 -3.84 12.38
C SER A 92 -15.03 -3.25 11.72
N SER A 93 -16.21 -3.66 12.18
CA SER A 93 -17.50 -3.10 11.72
C SER A 93 -17.62 -1.62 12.05
N VAL A 94 -17.21 -1.22 13.25
CA VAL A 94 -17.21 0.19 13.70
C VAL A 94 -16.31 1.03 12.80
N PHE A 95 -15.10 0.56 12.50
CA PHE A 95 -14.21 1.27 11.58
C PHE A 95 -14.82 1.44 10.19
N ARG A 96 -15.43 0.39 9.65
CA ARG A 96 -16.07 0.43 8.33
C ARG A 96 -17.28 1.35 8.29
N GLU A 97 -18.05 1.42 9.37
CA GLU A 97 -19.16 2.36 9.50
C GLU A 97 -18.65 3.79 9.54
N MET A 98 -17.67 4.09 10.39
CA MET A 98 -17.05 5.43 10.48
C MET A 98 -16.46 5.87 9.13
N LYS A 99 -15.89 4.93 8.35
CA LYS A 99 -15.33 5.19 7.03
C LYS A 99 -16.34 5.79 6.04
N LYS A 100 -17.64 5.51 6.19
CA LYS A 100 -18.70 6.08 5.33
C LYS A 100 -18.83 7.60 5.49
N TYR A 101 -18.54 8.10 6.68
CA TYR A 101 -18.70 9.52 7.03
C TYR A 101 -17.38 10.30 6.89
N GLN A 102 -16.24 9.60 6.89
CA GLN A 102 -14.92 10.22 6.83
C GLN A 102 -14.49 10.41 5.36
N LYS A 103 -14.43 11.67 4.90
CA LYS A 103 -14.15 12.01 3.49
C LYS A 103 -12.67 12.14 3.13
N ASP A 104 -11.78 12.24 4.12
CA ASP A 104 -10.36 12.55 3.88
C ASP A 104 -9.41 11.40 4.22
N PHE A 105 -9.39 10.40 3.34
CA PHE A 105 -8.43 9.29 3.38
C PHE A 105 -7.22 9.51 2.45
N SER A 106 -6.98 10.75 2.04
CA SER A 106 -5.88 11.09 1.13
C SER A 106 -4.50 10.91 1.76
N SER A 107 -4.41 10.96 3.09
CA SER A 107 -3.13 11.03 3.80
C SER A 107 -2.33 9.73 3.82
N TRP A 108 -2.91 8.58 3.50
CA TRP A 108 -2.19 7.28 3.51
C TRP A 108 -2.05 6.64 2.13
N CYS A 109 -2.80 7.12 1.13
CA CYS A 109 -2.66 6.66 -0.24
C CYS A 109 -1.46 7.36 -0.88
N GLY A 110 -0.48 6.59 -1.35
CA GLY A 110 0.71 7.14 -2.00
C GLY A 110 0.38 8.03 -3.20
N GLU A 111 -0.62 7.66 -4.01
CA GLU A 111 -1.06 8.48 -5.15
C GLU A 111 -1.74 9.78 -4.71
N CYS A 112 -2.64 9.74 -3.72
CA CYS A 112 -3.26 10.96 -3.20
C CYS A 112 -2.22 11.95 -2.66
N GLN A 113 -1.17 11.45 -1.99
CA GLN A 113 -0.07 12.27 -1.49
C GLN A 113 0.72 12.91 -2.64
N ARG A 114 1.00 12.16 -3.71
CA ARG A 114 1.67 12.67 -4.90
C ARG A 114 0.87 13.76 -5.59
N GLU A 115 -0.38 13.49 -5.93
CA GLU A 115 -1.27 14.48 -6.54
C GLU A 115 -1.36 15.75 -5.68
N LYS A 116 -1.39 15.60 -4.34
CA LYS A 116 -1.38 16.74 -3.41
C LYS A 116 -0.06 17.52 -3.48
N LYS A 117 1.09 16.84 -3.54
CA LYS A 117 2.42 17.45 -3.66
C LYS A 117 2.57 18.18 -5.01
N GLU A 118 2.08 17.60 -6.10
CA GLU A 118 2.09 18.20 -7.43
C GLU A 118 1.25 19.47 -7.48
N ARG A 119 -0.01 19.41 -7.01
CA ARG A 119 -0.88 20.60 -6.90
C ARG A 119 -0.23 21.70 -6.07
N HIS A 120 0.42 21.34 -4.96
CA HIS A 120 1.11 22.30 -4.12
C HIS A 120 2.30 22.95 -4.83
N SER A 121 3.13 22.15 -5.51
CA SER A 121 4.27 22.63 -6.30
C SER A 121 3.83 23.60 -7.41
N GLN A 122 2.77 23.25 -8.15
CA GLN A 122 2.18 24.10 -9.18
C GLN A 122 1.64 25.41 -8.60
N SER A 123 0.94 25.36 -7.47
CA SER A 123 0.45 26.55 -6.79
C SER A 123 1.62 27.47 -6.37
N VAL A 124 2.69 26.92 -5.79
CA VAL A 124 3.86 27.70 -5.38
C VAL A 124 4.54 28.33 -6.61
N ALA A 125 4.68 27.60 -7.71
CA ALA A 125 5.25 28.11 -8.94
C ALA A 125 4.39 29.25 -9.54
N ALA A 126 3.07 29.08 -9.58
CA ALA A 126 2.14 30.10 -10.06
C ALA A 126 2.18 31.37 -9.20
N THR A 127 2.18 31.22 -7.87
CA THR A 127 2.32 32.34 -6.94
C THR A 127 3.63 33.09 -7.14
N LYS A 128 4.77 32.37 -7.25
CA LYS A 128 6.07 33.00 -7.54
C LYS A 128 6.03 33.79 -8.85
N LEU A 129 5.48 33.22 -9.92
CA LEU A 129 5.36 33.90 -11.21
C LEU A 129 4.50 35.18 -11.13
N ALA A 130 3.40 35.14 -10.38
CA ALA A 130 2.54 36.31 -10.17
C ALA A 130 3.28 37.43 -9.41
N PHE A 131 4.06 37.09 -8.37
CA PHE A 131 4.89 38.06 -7.64
C PHE A 131 5.95 38.72 -8.54
N PHE A 132 6.66 37.95 -9.37
CA PHE A 132 7.65 38.51 -10.30
C PHE A 132 7.02 39.42 -11.37
N LYS A 133 5.81 39.09 -11.85
CA LYS A 133 5.08 39.95 -12.80
C LYS A 133 4.59 41.25 -12.15
N ALA A 134 4.20 41.22 -10.88
CA ALA A 134 3.75 42.42 -10.16
C ALA A 134 4.90 43.38 -9.79
N GLY A 135 6.11 42.86 -9.56
CA GLY A 135 7.29 43.68 -9.22
C GLY A 135 7.99 44.37 -10.40
N GLY A 136 7.65 44.02 -11.65
CA GLY A 136 8.27 44.59 -12.85
C GLY A 136 7.65 45.88 -13.39
N GLY A 137 6.63 46.43 -12.71
CA GLY A 137 5.80 47.54 -13.19
C GLY A 137 6.09 48.92 -12.57
N SER A 138 7.29 49.18 -12.08
CA SER A 138 7.63 50.50 -11.49
C SER A 138 9.03 50.92 -11.90
N ASN A 139 9.14 51.50 -13.09
CA ASN A 139 10.17 52.46 -13.49
C ASN A 139 9.74 53.11 -14.82
N THR A 140 8.88 54.12 -14.70
CA THR A 140 8.68 55.20 -15.69
C THR A 140 8.54 56.49 -14.92
#